data_AF-A0A9P5ZKB1-F1
#
_entry.id   AF-A0A9P5ZKB1-F1
#
_cell.length_a   1.000
_cell.length_b   1.000
_cell.length_c   1.000
_cell.angle_alpha   90.00
_cell.angle_beta   90.00
_cell.angle_gamma   90.00
#
_symmetry.space_group_name_H-M   'P 1'
#
loop_
_entity.id
_entity.type
_entity.pdbx_description
1 polymer ?
#
loop_
_entity_poly.entity_id
_entity_poly.type
_entity_poly.pdbx_seq_one_letter_code
_entity_poly.pdbx_strand_id
1 'polypeptide(L)'
;MSKVIAVKGLADILTALILMVKPAIIYNSVPTRAVASFTGLHLSNAEVAPGFNQAIACMVAAVGVGHIVASRGSPSARVPIFAMNLTWTTLNLLTCAMPQAWGIGSATQLMSALNHAAFSLAMYLTDPVFRAKAKAE
;
A
#
# COMPACT_ATOMS: atom_id res chain seq x y z
N MET A 1 7.58 -18.44 -9.49
CA MET A 1 7.28 -17.53 -8.37
C MET A 1 7.60 -16.09 -8.78
N SER A 2 6.69 -15.13 -8.58
CA SER A 2 6.95 -13.71 -8.85
C SER A 2 7.68 -13.06 -7.68
N LYS A 3 8.95 -12.68 -7.89
CA LYS A 3 9.79 -12.09 -6.83
C LYS A 3 9.24 -10.76 -6.31
N VAL A 4 8.71 -9.92 -7.21
CA VAL A 4 8.16 -8.60 -6.86
C VAL A 4 6.96 -8.74 -5.92
N ILE A 5 6.02 -9.64 -6.25
CA ILE A 5 4.83 -9.88 -5.43
C ILE A 5 5.23 -10.50 -4.08
N ALA A 6 6.21 -11.41 -4.06
CA ALA A 6 6.69 -12.00 -2.81
C ALA A 6 7.31 -10.94 -1.87
N VAL A 7 8.14 -10.04 -2.40
CA VAL A 7 8.73 -8.94 -1.64
C VAL A 7 7.66 -7.98 -1.13
N LYS A 8 6.66 -7.63 -1.95
CA LYS A 8 5.52 -6.82 -1.52
C LYS A 8 4.77 -7.47 -0.37
N GLY A 9 4.47 -8.77 -0.48
CA GLY A 9 3.76 -9.52 0.56
C GLY A 9 4.51 -9.54 1.89
N LEU A 10 5.83 -9.73 1.85
CA LEU A 10 6.68 -9.64 3.05
C LEU A 10 6.67 -8.23 3.64
N ALA A 11 6.78 -7.19 2.81
CA ALA A 11 6.73 -5.80 3.25
C ALA A 11 5.39 -5.45 3.91
N ASP A 12 4.28 -5.97 3.39
CA ASP A 12 2.95 -5.77 3.98
C ASP A 12 2.82 -6.47 5.33
N ILE A 13 3.28 -7.72 5.45
CA ILE A 13 3.30 -8.43 6.72
C ILE A 13 4.16 -7.69 7.76
N LEU A 14 5.35 -7.21 7.37
CA LEU A 14 6.20 -6.41 8.27
C LEU A 14 5.53 -5.10 8.68
N THR A 15 4.88 -4.41 7.74
CA THR A 15 4.13 -3.18 8.02
C THR A 15 3.00 -3.45 9.02
N ALA A 16 2.26 -4.54 8.84
CA ALA A 16 1.20 -4.96 9.75
C ALA A 16 1.73 -5.24 11.17
N LEU A 17 2.86 -5.93 11.30
CA LEU A 17 3.49 -6.18 12.59
C LEU A 17 3.92 -4.88 13.28
N ILE A 18 4.45 -3.91 12.52
CA ILE A 18 4.80 -2.59 13.06
C ILE A 18 3.53 -1.83 13.49
N LEU A 19 2.47 -1.83 12.68
CA LEU A 19 1.19 -1.20 13.03
C LEU A 19 0.56 -1.83 14.27
N MET A 20 0.69 -3.13 14.46
CA MET A 20 0.13 -3.86 15.60
C MET A 20 0.80 -3.46 16.92
N VAL A 21 2.10 -3.17 16.90
CA VAL A 21 2.89 -2.91 18.13
C VAL A 21 3.16 -1.43 18.35
N LYS A 22 3.55 -0.70 17.30
CA LYS A 22 3.96 0.71 17.38
C LYS A 22 3.69 1.46 16.07
N PRO A 23 2.42 1.83 15.77
CA PRO A 23 2.05 2.53 14.53
C PRO A 23 2.81 3.83 14.30
N ALA A 24 3.22 4.50 15.39
CA ALA A 24 4.01 5.73 15.35
C ALA A 24 5.31 5.60 14.55
N ILE A 25 5.90 4.39 14.42
CA ILE A 25 7.09 4.17 13.58
C ILE A 25 6.80 4.50 12.11
N ILE A 26 5.61 4.17 11.61
CA ILE A 26 5.19 4.43 10.23
C ILE A 26 4.66 5.86 10.11
N TYR A 27 3.77 6.26 11.01
CA TYR A 27 3.08 7.55 10.92
C TYR A 27 4.03 8.73 11.10
N ASN A 28 5.04 8.58 11.96
CA ASN A 28 6.10 9.56 12.16
C ASN A 28 7.43 9.12 11.54
N SER A 29 7.40 8.36 10.44
CA SER A 29 8.63 8.01 9.73
C SER A 29 9.21 9.24 8.99
N VAL A 30 10.51 9.21 8.67
CA VAL A 30 11.15 10.25 7.85
C VAL A 30 10.41 10.48 6.52
N PRO A 31 10.09 9.46 5.70
CA PRO A 31 9.39 9.70 4.45
C PRO A 31 7.98 10.25 4.66
N THR A 32 7.23 9.81 5.70
CA THR A 32 5.91 10.38 6.00
C THR A 32 6.01 11.86 6.37
N ARG A 33 7.00 12.24 7.18
CA ARG A 33 7.25 13.66 7.50
C ARG A 33 7.64 14.48 6.27
N ALA A 34 8.46 13.92 5.38
CA ALA A 34 8.80 14.58 4.13
C ALA A 34 7.54 14.84 3.30
N VAL A 35 6.69 13.82 3.10
CA VAL A 35 5.42 13.99 2.39
C VAL A 35 4.52 15.03 3.05
N ALA A 36 4.40 15.01 4.38
CA ALA A 36 3.63 16.02 5.11
C ALA A 36 4.16 17.44 4.83
N SER A 37 5.49 17.64 4.88
CA SER A 37 6.09 18.95 4.62
C SER A 37 5.89 19.43 3.18
N PHE A 38 5.93 18.53 2.19
CA PHE A 38 5.76 18.90 0.77
C PHE A 38 4.31 19.14 0.37
N THR A 39 3.35 18.51 1.05
CA THR A 39 1.94 18.51 0.64
C THR A 39 1.02 19.30 1.57
N GLY A 40 1.49 19.64 2.77
CA GLY A 40 0.66 20.21 3.83
C GLY A 40 -0.32 19.21 4.47
N LEU A 41 -0.30 17.94 4.06
CA LEU A 41 -1.13 16.91 4.68
C LEU A 41 -0.67 16.63 6.11
N HIS A 42 -1.63 16.44 7.01
CA HIS A 42 -1.34 16.15 8.41
C HIS A 42 -0.73 14.74 8.59
N LEU A 43 0.01 14.56 9.69
CA LEU A 43 0.50 13.26 10.13
C LEU A 43 -0.60 12.51 10.88
N SER A 44 -0.75 11.21 10.61
CA SER A 44 -1.70 10.38 11.36
C SER A 44 -1.27 10.26 12.83
N ASN A 45 -2.22 10.36 13.76
CA ASN A 45 -1.94 10.18 15.19
C ASN A 45 -2.21 8.72 15.62
N ALA A 46 -1.17 8.06 16.14
CA ALA A 46 -1.23 6.67 16.58
C ALA A 46 -2.05 6.45 17.87
N GLU A 47 -2.25 7.50 18.67
CA GLU A 47 -2.87 7.41 20.00
C GLU A 47 -4.40 7.61 19.96
N VAL A 48 -4.92 8.23 18.90
CA VAL A 48 -6.33 8.64 18.82
C VAL A 48 -7.28 7.45 18.65
N ALA A 49 -6.87 6.42 17.93
CA ALA A 49 -7.75 5.30 17.57
C ALA A 49 -6.99 3.96 17.52
N PRO A 50 -6.60 3.40 18.68
CA PRO A 50 -5.82 2.16 18.73
C PRO A 50 -6.54 0.96 18.10
N GLY A 51 -7.86 0.84 18.26
CA GLY A 51 -8.66 -0.21 17.61
C GLY A 51 -8.66 -0.10 16.08
N PHE A 52 -8.65 1.12 15.55
CA PHE A 52 -8.55 1.36 14.11
C PHE A 52 -7.17 0.95 13.56
N ASN A 53 -6.10 1.26 14.30
CA ASN A 53 -4.76 0.81 13.94
C ASN A 53 -4.64 -0.73 13.91
N GLN A 54 -5.26 -1.43 14.86
CA GLN A 54 -5.33 -2.90 14.85
C GLN A 54 -6.12 -3.43 13.65
N ALA A 55 -7.25 -2.81 13.31
CA ALA A 55 -8.03 -3.19 12.13
C ALA A 55 -7.22 -3.03 10.83
N ILE A 56 -6.47 -1.93 10.69
CA ILE A 56 -5.56 -1.72 9.55
C ILE A 56 -4.46 -2.78 9.55
N ALA A 57 -3.83 -3.06 10.70
CA ALA A 57 -2.80 -4.09 10.81
C ALA A 57 -3.31 -5.45 10.32
N CYS A 58 -4.49 -5.89 10.77
CA CYS A 58 -5.12 -7.13 10.33
C CYS A 58 -5.38 -7.15 8.82
N MET A 59 -5.93 -6.06 8.27
CA MET A 59 -6.21 -5.93 6.84
C MET A 59 -4.92 -6.01 6.02
N VAL A 60 -3.88 -5.25 6.39
CA VAL A 60 -2.59 -5.23 5.70
C VAL A 60 -1.90 -6.60 5.80
N ALA A 61 -1.98 -7.28 6.95
CA ALA A 61 -1.46 -8.65 7.10
C ALA A 61 -2.17 -9.63 6.15
N ALA A 62 -3.51 -9.58 6.09
CA ALA A 62 -4.30 -10.45 5.21
C ALA A 62 -3.96 -10.20 3.73
N VAL A 63 -3.84 -8.93 3.32
CA VAL A 63 -3.39 -8.54 1.98
C VAL A 63 -1.97 -9.06 1.72
N GLY A 64 -1.05 -8.93 2.67
CA GLY A 64 0.32 -9.42 2.55
C GLY A 64 0.41 -10.93 2.37
N VAL A 65 -0.36 -11.70 3.15
CA VAL A 65 -0.48 -13.16 2.97
C VAL A 65 -1.03 -13.50 1.58
N GLY A 66 -2.06 -12.77 1.12
CA GLY A 66 -2.61 -12.91 -0.23
C GLY A 66 -1.55 -12.71 -1.33
N HIS A 67 -0.70 -11.69 -1.18
CA HIS A 67 0.45 -11.48 -2.09
C HIS A 67 1.42 -12.67 -2.07
N ILE A 68 1.80 -13.18 -0.89
CA ILE A 68 2.71 -14.33 -0.79
C ILE A 68 2.14 -15.56 -1.49
N VAL A 69 0.86 -15.87 -1.28
CA VAL A 69 0.18 -16.99 -1.92
C VAL A 69 0.13 -16.79 -3.44
N ALA A 70 -0.31 -15.62 -3.90
CA ALA A 70 -0.40 -15.30 -5.33
C ALA A 70 0.97 -15.30 -6.03
N SER A 71 2.05 -14.96 -5.32
CA SER A 71 3.41 -14.99 -5.86
C SER A 71 3.85 -16.40 -6.28
N ARG A 72 3.32 -17.43 -5.61
CA ARG A 72 3.62 -18.86 -5.85
C ARG A 72 2.62 -19.51 -6.78
N GLY A 73 1.46 -18.90 -6.99
CA GLY A 73 0.39 -19.39 -7.86
C GLY A 73 0.66 -19.21 -9.35
N SER A 74 -0.37 -19.54 -10.14
CA SER A 74 -0.40 -19.31 -11.59
C SER A 74 -0.24 -17.82 -11.92
N PRO A 75 0.22 -17.48 -13.14
CA PRO A 75 0.30 -16.09 -13.57
C PRO A 75 -1.07 -15.36 -13.48
N SER A 76 -2.19 -16.05 -13.72
CA SER A 76 -3.54 -15.47 -13.58
C SER A 76 -3.86 -15.00 -12.15
N ALA A 77 -3.29 -15.62 -11.11
CA ALA A 77 -3.49 -15.20 -9.72
C ALA A 77 -2.91 -13.81 -9.40
N ARG A 78 -2.12 -13.22 -10.31
CA ARG A 78 -1.45 -11.93 -10.14
C ARG A 78 -2.28 -10.74 -10.61
N VAL A 79 -3.26 -11.00 -11.49
CA VAL A 79 -4.16 -9.95 -12.02
C VAL A 79 -5.00 -9.33 -10.90
N PRO A 80 -5.63 -10.11 -9.99
CA PRO A 80 -6.36 -9.55 -8.86
C PRO A 80 -5.46 -8.73 -7.93
N ILE A 81 -4.22 -9.16 -7.70
CA ILE A 81 -3.26 -8.43 -6.86
C ILE A 81 -2.93 -7.06 -7.45
N PHE A 82 -2.68 -7.00 -8.76
CA PHE A 82 -2.47 -5.73 -9.45
C PHE A 82 -3.70 -4.82 -9.32
N ALA A 83 -4.90 -5.35 -9.57
CA ALA A 83 -6.13 -4.59 -9.45
C ALA A 83 -6.37 -4.08 -8.02
N MET A 84 -6.12 -4.90 -7.00
CA MET A 84 -6.21 -4.49 -5.59
C MET A 84 -5.26 -3.34 -5.27
N ASN A 85 -4.00 -3.42 -5.70
CA ASN A 85 -3.03 -2.34 -5.48
C ASN A 85 -3.42 -1.06 -6.20
N LEU A 86 -3.95 -1.15 -7.43
CA LEU A 86 -4.44 0.00 -8.17
C LEU A 86 -5.65 0.64 -7.49
N THR A 87 -6.64 -0.15 -7.08
CA THR A 87 -7.80 0.35 -6.32
C THR A 87 -7.37 1.04 -5.03
N TRP A 88 -6.48 0.41 -4.26
CA TRP A 88 -5.93 1.00 -3.03
C TRP A 88 -5.26 2.35 -3.29
N THR A 89 -4.42 2.41 -4.32
CA THR A 89 -3.73 3.63 -4.75
C THR A 89 -4.73 4.72 -5.10
N THR A 90 -5.67 4.42 -6.00
CA THR A 90 -6.65 5.39 -6.49
C THR A 90 -7.50 5.94 -5.37
N LEU A 91 -8.04 5.09 -4.49
CA LEU A 91 -8.89 5.54 -3.39
C LEU A 91 -8.11 6.40 -2.38
N ASN A 92 -6.86 6.07 -2.08
CA ASN A 92 -6.05 6.90 -1.19
C ASN A 92 -5.66 8.24 -1.83
N LEU A 93 -5.34 8.27 -3.13
CA LEU A 93 -5.07 9.52 -3.84
C LEU A 93 -6.30 10.42 -3.86
N LEU A 94 -7.48 9.86 -4.18
CA LEU A 94 -8.75 10.61 -4.14
C LEU A 94 -9.02 11.14 -2.74
N THR A 95 -8.77 10.34 -1.70
CA THR A 95 -8.93 10.77 -0.30
C THR A 95 -7.98 11.92 0.05
N CYS A 96 -6.73 11.87 -0.43
CA CYS A 96 -5.75 12.94 -0.21
C CYS A 96 -6.04 14.20 -1.04
N ALA A 97 -6.79 14.08 -2.13
CA ALA A 97 -7.22 15.20 -2.97
C ALA A 97 -8.48 15.90 -2.45
N MET A 98 -9.19 15.32 -1.45
CA MET A 98 -10.32 15.98 -0.81
C MET A 98 -9.88 17.24 -0.04
N PRO A 99 -10.79 18.20 0.21
CA PRO A 99 -10.46 19.42 0.94
C PRO A 99 -9.79 19.12 2.28
N GLN A 100 -8.61 19.73 2.53
CA GLN A 100 -7.84 19.51 3.75
C GLN A 100 -8.63 19.86 5.02
N ALA A 101 -9.56 20.81 4.93
CA ALA A 101 -10.46 21.19 6.02
C ALA A 101 -11.30 20.02 6.56
N TRP A 102 -11.51 18.95 5.78
CA TRP A 102 -12.24 17.77 6.24
C TRP A 102 -11.37 16.82 7.08
N GLY A 103 -10.04 16.99 7.07
CA GLY A 103 -9.13 16.19 7.88
C GLY A 103 -9.07 14.70 7.53
N ILE A 104 -9.61 14.29 6.37
CA ILE A 104 -9.72 12.87 5.99
C ILE A 104 -8.42 12.36 5.37
N GLY A 105 -7.78 13.16 4.52
CA GLY A 105 -6.51 12.81 3.86
C GLY A 105 -5.30 13.11 4.76
N SER A 106 -4.35 12.16 4.81
CA SER A 106 -3.13 12.25 5.63
C SER A 106 -1.87 11.92 4.83
N ALA A 107 -0.72 12.38 5.31
CA ALA A 107 0.57 12.07 4.69
C ALA A 107 0.87 10.56 4.70
N THR A 108 0.40 9.82 5.72
CA THR A 108 0.49 8.36 5.78
C THR A 108 -0.30 7.70 4.64
N GLN A 109 -1.51 8.18 4.35
CA GLN A 109 -2.32 7.65 3.24
C GLN A 109 -1.67 7.94 1.89
N LEU A 110 -1.13 9.15 1.70
CA LEU A 110 -0.42 9.47 0.47
C LEU A 110 0.84 8.61 0.30
N MET A 111 1.61 8.40 1.37
CA MET A 111 2.75 7.46 1.37
C MET A 111 2.31 6.03 1.01
N SER A 112 1.18 5.57 1.56
CA SER A 112 0.60 4.28 1.20
C SER A 112 0.24 4.23 -0.28
N ALA A 113 -0.44 5.26 -0.80
CA ALA A 113 -0.78 5.35 -2.22
C ALA A 113 0.46 5.27 -3.12
N LEU A 114 1.49 6.06 -2.82
CA LEU A 114 2.74 6.07 -3.59
C LEU A 114 3.44 4.70 -3.57
N ASN A 115 3.46 4.03 -2.41
CA ASN A 115 4.01 2.68 -2.30
C ASN A 115 3.24 1.68 -3.18
N HIS A 116 1.91 1.65 -3.08
CA HIS A 116 1.09 0.76 -3.90
C HIS A 116 1.20 1.09 -5.40
N ALA A 117 1.30 2.36 -5.78
CA ALA A 117 1.51 2.79 -7.17
C ALA A 117 2.84 2.28 -7.71
N ALA A 118 3.93 2.44 -6.94
CA ALA A 118 5.26 1.98 -7.32
C ALA A 118 5.30 0.45 -7.50
N PHE A 119 4.63 -0.29 -6.62
CA PHE A 119 4.52 -1.74 -6.76
C PHE A 119 3.66 -2.17 -7.95
N SER A 120 2.53 -1.51 -8.20
CA SER A 120 1.73 -1.75 -9.40
C SER A 120 2.54 -1.50 -10.67
N LEU A 121 3.27 -0.38 -10.74
CA LEU A 121 4.16 -0.08 -11.86
C LEU A 121 5.25 -1.15 -12.01
N ALA A 122 5.90 -1.55 -10.93
CA ALA A 122 6.90 -2.62 -10.95
C ALA A 122 6.31 -3.95 -11.45
N MET A 123 5.09 -4.31 -11.03
CA MET A 123 4.39 -5.49 -11.52
C MET A 123 4.09 -5.38 -13.02
N TYR A 124 3.58 -4.24 -13.47
CA TYR A 124 3.27 -4.00 -14.89
C TYR A 124 4.52 -4.15 -15.78
N LEU A 125 5.65 -3.62 -15.33
CA LEU A 125 6.91 -3.63 -16.09
C LEU A 125 7.63 -4.98 -16.05
N THR A 126 7.48 -5.77 -14.97
CA THR A 126 8.31 -6.97 -14.75
C THR A 126 7.55 -8.27 -14.88
N ASP A 127 6.23 -8.30 -14.68
CA ASP A 127 5.47 -9.55 -14.71
C ASP A 127 5.08 -9.94 -16.14
N PRO A 128 5.39 -11.16 -16.60
CA PRO A 128 5.06 -11.62 -17.95
C PRO A 128 3.58 -11.51 -18.32
N VAL A 129 2.67 -11.60 -17.34
CA VAL A 129 1.22 -11.51 -17.57
C VAL A 129 0.82 -10.16 -18.16
N PHE A 130 1.44 -9.07 -17.69
CA PHE A 130 1.13 -7.73 -18.14
C PHE A 130 1.94 -7.36 -19.38
N ARG A 131 3.18 -7.86 -19.50
CA ARG A 131 4.01 -7.66 -20.69
C ARG A 131 3.48 -8.39 -21.93
N ALA A 132 2.90 -9.58 -21.78
CA ALA A 132 2.39 -10.36 -22.91
C ALA A 132 1.19 -9.68 -23.58
N LYS A 133 0.34 -8.99 -22.81
CA LYS A 133 -0.75 -8.18 -23.36
C LYS A 133 -0.24 -6.96 -24.14
N ALA A 134 0.76 -6.25 -23.60
CA ALA A 134 1.32 -5.05 -24.22
C ALA A 134 2.09 -5.29 -25.54
N LYS A 135 2.33 -6.55 -25.93
CA LYS A 135 2.94 -6.92 -27.23
C LYS A 135 1.93 -7.49 -28.24
N ALA A 136 0.72 -7.78 -27.80
CA ALA A 136 -0.37 -8.30 -28.65
C ALA A 136 -1.29 -7.16 -29.15
N GLU A 137 -1.05 -5.94 -28.67
CA GLU A 137 -1.62 -4.66 -29.11
C GLU A 137 -0.55 -3.86 -29.85
#